data_AF-K2JF50-F1
#
_entry.id   AF-K2JF50-F1
#
_cell.length_a   1.000
_cell.length_b   1.000
_cell.length_c   1.000
_cell.angle_alpha   90.00
_cell.angle_beta   90.00
_cell.angle_gamma   90.00
#
_symmetry.space_group_name_H-M   'P 1'
#
loop_
_entity.id
_entity.type
_entity.pdbx_description
1 polymer ?
#
loop_
_entity_poly.entity_id
_entity_poly.type
_entity_poly.pdbx_seq_one_letter_code
_entity_poly.pdbx_strand_id
1 'polypeptide(L)' 'MSSTPAHKFKIGLITATIWNNDGFFSVDLTRSYKTQDGDWRNTSSFGHNDLLNLSKCAERSETWIAKQLAANT' A
#
# COMPACT_ATOMS: atom_id res chain seq x y z
N MET A 1 16.78 8.92 8.99
CA MET A 1 15.57 9.68 8.63
C MET A 1 14.42 8.70 8.61
N SER A 2 13.51 8.74 9.58
CA SER A 2 12.34 7.86 9.57
C SER A 2 11.41 8.33 8.46
N SER A 3 11.53 7.74 7.28
CA SER A 3 10.52 7.87 6.24
C SER A 3 9.22 7.40 6.88
N THR A 4 8.35 8.34 7.22
CA THR A 4 7.02 8.01 7.69
C THR A 4 6.15 7.95 6.45
N PRO A 5 5.40 6.87 6.24
CA PRO A 5 4.48 6.78 5.12
C PRO A 5 3.53 7.97 5.11
N ALA A 6 3.30 8.55 3.94
CA ALA A 6 2.36 9.65 3.78
C ALA A 6 0.91 9.18 4.02
N HIS A 7 0.59 7.95 3.59
CA HIS A 7 -0.71 7.34 3.86
C HIS A 7 -0.66 5.81 3.75
N LYS A 8 -1.66 5.11 4.30
CA LYS A 8 -1.81 3.66 4.15
C LYS A 8 -3.26 3.27 3.91
N PHE A 9 -3.48 2.37 2.98
CA PHE A 9 -4.76 1.67 2.81
C PHE A 9 -4.58 0.19 3.13
N LYS A 10 -5.60 -0.42 3.74
CA LYS A 10 -5.62 -1.87 3.99
C LYS A 10 -6.98 -2.46 3.61
N ILE A 11 -6.96 -3.56 2.88
CA ILE A 11 -8.14 -4.37 2.56
C ILE A 11 -7.75 -5.84 2.74
N GLY A 12 -8.37 -6.50 3.73
CA GLY A 12 -8.00 -7.85 4.12
C GLY A 12 -6.51 -7.93 4.49
N LEU A 13 -5.78 -8.81 3.83
CA LEU A 13 -4.34 -9.00 4.03
C LEU A 13 -3.48 -8.04 3.20
N ILE A 14 -4.06 -7.26 2.28
CA ILE A 14 -3.30 -6.37 1.41
C ILE A 14 -3.21 -4.98 2.02
N THR A 15 -1.98 -4.46 2.09
CA THR A 15 -1.68 -3.10 2.52
C THR A 15 -0.98 -2.36 1.39
N ALA A 16 -1.51 -1.21 0.99
CA ALA A 16 -0.79 -0.22 0.20
C ALA A 16 -0.19 0.82 1.15
N THR A 17 1.11 1.05 1.04
CA THR A 17 1.85 2.08 1.78
C THR A 17 2.31 3.13 0.79
N ILE A 18 1.85 4.37 0.97
CA ILE A 18 2.17 5.49 0.09
C ILE A 18 3.30 6.30 0.71
N TRP A 19 4.31 6.61 -0.07
CA TRP A 19 5.47 7.42 0.31
C TRP A 19 5.46 8.72 -0.47
N ASN A 20 5.81 9.82 0.20
CA ASN A 20 6.11 11.09 -0.45
C ASN A 20 7.64 11.23 -0.50
N ASN A 21 8.18 11.28 -1.70
CA ASN A 21 9.62 11.32 -1.97
C ASN A 21 10.02 12.70 -2.52
N ASP A 22 9.58 13.76 -1.84
CA ASP A 22 9.93 15.16 -2.14
C ASP A 22 9.73 15.54 -3.62
N GLY A 23 8.50 15.37 -4.11
CA GLY A 23 8.10 15.79 -5.46
C GLY A 23 7.44 14.69 -6.29
N PHE A 24 7.47 13.45 -5.81
CA PHE A 24 6.68 12.35 -6.38
C PHE A 24 6.23 11.37 -5.30
N PHE A 25 5.16 10.63 -5.61
CA PHE A 25 4.65 9.59 -4.73
C PHE A 25 5.04 8.20 -5.25
N SER A 26 5.35 7.28 -4.34
CA SER A 26 5.47 5.84 -4.64
C SER A 26 4.52 5.04 -3.76
N VAL A 27 4.18 3.82 -4.20
CA VAL A 27 3.25 2.93 -3.49
C VAL A 27 3.86 1.54 -3.36
N ASP A 28 4.02 1.07 -2.13
CA ASP A 28 4.38 -0.31 -1.82
C ASP A 28 3.13 -1.12 -1.49
N LEU A 29 2.83 -2.10 -2.34
CA LEU A 29 1.78 -3.09 -2.09
C LEU A 29 2.39 -4.34 -1.44
N THR A 30 1.82 -4.76 -0.32
CA THR A 30 2.25 -5.95 0.41
C THR A 30 1.07 -6.78 0.86
N ARG A 31 1.29 -8.09 0.97
CA ARG A 31 0.35 -9.02 1.59
C ARG A 31 0.91 -9.51 2.91
N SER A 32 0.15 -9.36 4.00
CA SER A 32 0.47 -9.97 5.28
C SER A 32 0.10 -11.45 5.29
N TYR A 33 0.94 -12.30 5.85
CA TYR A 33 0.68 -13.72 6.06
C TYR A 33 1.25 -14.17 7.41
N LYS A 34 0.69 -15.24 7.96
CA LYS A 34 1.16 -15.83 9.22
C LYS A 34 2.11 -17.00 8.89
N THR A 35 3.28 -17.03 9.51
CA THR A 35 4.24 -18.14 9.37
C THR A 35 3.80 -19.35 10.19
N GLN A 36 4.50 -20.47 10.02
CA GLN A 36 4.25 -21.69 10.81
C GLN A 36 4.52 -21.45 12.30
N ASP A 37 5.52 -20.63 12.64
CA ASP A 37 5.85 -20.25 14.02
C ASP A 37 4.83 -19.27 14.64
N GLY A 38 3.87 -18.80 13.85
CA GLY A 38 2.79 -17.92 14.28
C GLY A 38 3.09 -16.42 14.12
N ASP A 39 4.26 -16.06 13.60
CA ASP A 39 4.63 -14.67 13.34
C ASP A 39 3.94 -14.11 12.10
N TRP A 40 3.63 -12.81 12.13
CA TRP A 40 3.15 -12.10 10.95
C TRP A 40 4.32 -11.56 10.13
N ARG A 41 4.30 -11.83 8.82
CA ARG A 41 5.27 -11.30 7.86
C ARG A 41 4.56 -10.71 6.65
N ASN A 42 5.29 -9.94 5.86
CA ASN A 42 4.79 -9.35 4.61
C ASN A 42 5.52 -9.94 3.41
N THR A 43 4.84 -10.04 2.27
CA THR A 43 5.40 -10.47 0.99
C THR A 43 4.86 -9.62 -0.15
N SER A 44 5.59 -9.56 -1.26
CA SER A 44 5.17 -8.98 -2.54
C SER A 44 4.66 -10.05 -3.53
N SER A 45 4.49 -11.29 -3.08
CA SER A 45 3.84 -12.35 -3.87
C SER A 45 2.35 -12.42 -3.56
N PHE A 46 1.52 -12.44 -4.60
CA PHE A 46 0.06 -12.41 -4.50
C PHE A 46 -0.53 -13.65 -5.15
N GLY A 47 -1.51 -14.27 -4.48
CA GLY A 47 -2.33 -15.33 -5.06
C GLY A 47 -3.58 -14.75 -5.74
N HIS A 48 -4.35 -15.60 -6.41
CA HIS A 48 -5.58 -15.20 -7.11
C HIS A 48 -6.56 -14.43 -6.20
N ASN A 49 -6.78 -14.91 -4.98
CA ASN A 49 -7.71 -14.32 -4.01
C ASN A 49 -7.26 -12.95 -3.48
N ASP A 50 -6.00 -12.56 -3.71
CA ASP A 50 -5.47 -11.27 -3.29
C ASP A 50 -5.72 -10.18 -4.33
N LEU A 51 -5.92 -10.56 -5.60
CA LEU A 51 -5.86 -9.64 -6.73
C LEU A 51 -6.94 -8.55 -6.68
N LEU A 52 -8.16 -8.88 -6.25
CA LEU A 52 -9.23 -7.90 -6.12
C LEU A 52 -8.91 -6.88 -5.02
N ASN A 53 -8.42 -7.35 -3.86
CA ASN A 53 -8.03 -6.46 -2.76
C ASN A 53 -6.81 -5.60 -3.15
N LEU A 54 -5.86 -6.17 -3.88
CA LEU A 54 -4.71 -5.46 -4.42
C LEU A 54 -5.12 -4.36 -5.39
N SER A 55 -5.99 -4.67 -6.35
CA SER A 55 -6.54 -3.70 -7.30
C SER A 55 -7.24 -2.55 -6.57
N LYS A 56 -8.08 -2.86 -5.56
CA LYS A 56 -8.78 -1.82 -4.79
C LYS A 56 -7.86 -0.99 -3.89
N CYS A 57 -6.80 -1.58 -3.35
CA CYS A 57 -5.76 -0.83 -2.65
C CYS A 57 -4.99 0.11 -3.61
N ALA A 58 -4.68 -0.35 -4.82
CA ALA A 58 -4.01 0.46 -5.84
C ALA A 58 -4.89 1.64 -6.28
N GLU A 59 -6.17 1.39 -6.60
CA GLU A 59 -7.15 2.40 -6.98
C GLU A 59 -7.31 3.48 -5.90
N ARG A 60 -7.46 3.08 -4.63
CA ARG A 60 -7.54 4.04 -3.50
C ARG A 60 -6.27 4.87 -3.35
N SER A 61 -5.10 4.26 -3.60
CA SER A 61 -3.82 4.94 -3.51
C SER A 61 -3.69 6.00 -4.60
N GLU A 62 -4.03 5.64 -5.84
CA GLU A 62 -4.09 6.59 -6.96
C GLU A 62 -5.03 7.76 -6.64
N THR A 63 -6.25 7.48 -6.21
CA THR A 63 -7.24 8.52 -5.92
C THR A 63 -6.78 9.46 -4.81
N TRP A 64 -6.09 8.93 -3.80
CA TRP A 64 -5.51 9.75 -2.73
C TRP A 64 -4.36 10.62 -3.25
N ILE A 65 -3.44 10.05 -4.06
CA ILE A 65 -2.32 10.79 -4.67
C ILE A 65 -2.84 11.91 -5.57
N ALA A 66 -3.82 11.63 -6.43
CA ALA A 66 -4.42 12.62 -7.32
C ALA A 66 -4.99 13.81 -6.53
N LYS A 67 -5.64 13.56 -5.38
CA LYS A 67 -6.11 14.63 -4.49
C LYS A 67 -4.98 15.43 -3.86
N GLN A 68 -3.88 14.79 -3.46
CA GLN A 68 -2.72 15.52 -2.93
C GLN A 68 -2.09 16.42 -3.99
N LEU A 69 -1.93 15.92 -5.22
CA LEU A 69 -1.36 16.70 -6.33
C LEU A 69 -2.25 17.90 -6.70
N ALA A 70 -3.57 17.70 -6.76
CA ALA A 70 -4.52 18.78 -7.03
C ALA A 70 -4.56 19.85 -5.94
N ALA A 71 -4.34 19.48 -4.67
CA ALA A 71 -4.29 20.42 -3.56
C ALA A 71 -2.98 21.22 -3.47
N ASN A 72 -1.91 20.70 -4.08
CA ASN A 72 -0.58 21.32 -4.11
C ASN A 72 -0.29 22.12 -5.41
N THR A 73 -1.32 22.31 -6.26
CA THR A 73 -1.27 23.16 -7.46
C THR A 73 -1.82 24.54 -7.14
#